data_AF-A0A6J7USF5-F1
#
_entry.id   AF-A0A6J7USF5-F1
#
_cell.length_a   1.000
_cell.length_b   1.000
_cell.length_c   1.000
_cell.angle_alpha   90.00
_cell.angle_beta   90.00
_cell.angle_gamma   90.00
#
_symmetry.space_group_name_H-M   'P 1'
#
loop_
_entity.id
_entity.type
_entity.pdbx_description
1 polymer ?
#
loop_
_entity_poly.entity_id
_entity_poly.type
_entity_poly.pdbx_seq_one_letter_code
_entity_poly.pdbx_strand_id
1 'polypeptide(L)'
;MVSGPGEESGTYDTFVEFAIAAIAKERKIEKAAVRADYSSSANDNLIVEGIEGSDASLGWVGYAFYVAEAARMKAIAIANKEGACVLPTPETIADGSYPFSRTLYIYVNKAKAAANPAVAGYVDLYLSTQGLAEVPAAGYVSLTADNIKASIDAWAARTA
;
A
#
# COMPACT_ATOMS: atom_id res chain seq x y z
N MET A 1 19.90 -7.22 -10.66
CA MET A 1 19.62 -5.76 -10.76
C MET A 1 18.56 -5.43 -9.73
N VAL A 2 18.52 -4.20 -9.18
CA VAL A 2 17.43 -3.79 -8.29
C VAL A 2 16.53 -2.81 -9.03
N SER A 3 15.23 -3.08 -9.10
CA SER A 3 14.25 -2.23 -9.78
C SER A 3 13.17 -1.72 -8.81
N GLY A 4 12.70 -0.49 -8.99
CA GLY A 4 11.67 0.05 -8.12
C GLY A 4 11.08 1.37 -8.60
N PRO A 5 10.08 1.91 -7.90
CA PRO A 5 9.48 3.21 -8.19
C PRO A 5 10.46 4.36 -7.96
N GLY A 6 10.25 5.47 -8.68
CA GLY A 6 10.95 6.74 -8.44
C GLY A 6 10.61 7.40 -7.10
N GLU A 7 11.41 8.41 -6.71
CA GLU A 7 11.28 9.11 -5.42
C GLU A 7 9.95 9.87 -5.26
N GLU A 8 9.24 10.14 -6.36
CA GLU A 8 7.92 10.76 -6.39
C GLU A 8 6.78 9.82 -5.99
N SER A 9 7.06 8.52 -5.84
CA SER A 9 6.06 7.50 -5.59
C SER A 9 5.81 7.27 -4.11
N GLY A 10 4.54 7.20 -3.72
CA GLY A 10 4.18 6.74 -2.38
C GLY A 10 4.64 5.30 -2.10
N THR A 11 4.87 4.46 -3.11
CA THR A 11 5.44 3.11 -2.92
C THR A 11 6.93 3.18 -2.58
N TYR A 12 7.65 4.15 -3.13
CA TYR A 12 9.03 4.46 -2.74
C TYR A 12 9.09 4.90 -1.28
N ASP A 13 8.25 5.87 -0.90
CA ASP A 13 8.20 6.40 0.48
C ASP A 13 7.95 5.29 1.50
N THR A 14 6.95 4.44 1.24
CA THR A 14 6.63 3.31 2.13
C THR A 14 7.78 2.31 2.22
N PHE A 15 8.47 2.00 1.11
CA PHE A 15 9.63 1.11 1.16
C PHE A 15 10.78 1.71 1.97
N VAL A 16 11.07 3.01 1.79
CA VAL A 16 12.09 3.70 2.59
C VAL A 16 11.72 3.68 4.07
N GLU A 17 10.47 4.00 4.42
CA GLU A 17 9.99 4.01 5.79
C GLU A 17 10.10 2.62 6.45
N PHE A 18 9.62 1.58 5.77
CA PHE A 18 9.47 0.25 6.37
C PHE A 18 10.75 -0.60 6.28
N ALA A 19 11.49 -0.52 5.17
CA ALA A 19 12.68 -1.36 4.95
C ALA A 19 13.99 -0.67 5.35
N ILE A 20 14.09 0.65 5.18
CA ILE A 20 15.39 1.35 5.20
C ILE A 20 15.56 2.21 6.45
N ALA A 21 14.51 2.88 6.93
CA ALA A 21 14.64 3.91 7.97
C ALA A 21 15.29 3.41 9.27
N ALA A 22 14.92 2.20 9.73
CA ALA A 22 15.52 1.60 10.92
C ALA A 22 17.02 1.32 10.73
N ILE A 23 17.41 0.78 9.57
CA ILE A 23 18.80 0.49 9.21
C ILE A 23 19.61 1.78 9.09
N ALA A 24 19.04 2.81 8.45
CA ALA A 24 19.68 4.12 8.30
C ALA A 24 19.96 4.74 9.67
N LYS A 25 18.97 4.69 10.59
CA LYS A 25 19.12 5.17 11.97
C LYS A 25 20.22 4.42 12.72
N GLU A 26 20.25 3.09 12.65
CA GLU A 26 21.30 2.26 13.28
C GLU A 26 22.69 2.65 12.77
N ARG A 27 22.79 2.93 11.46
CA ARG A 27 24.03 3.32 10.80
C ARG A 27 24.37 4.80 10.90
N LYS A 28 23.57 5.59 11.64
CA LYS A 28 23.73 7.05 11.78
C LYS A 28 23.72 7.80 10.44
N ILE A 29 22.93 7.32 9.49
CA ILE A 29 22.66 7.98 8.21
C ILE A 29 21.49 8.95 8.42
N GLU A 30 21.71 10.25 8.16
CA GLU A 30 20.71 11.30 8.44
C GLU A 30 19.45 11.17 7.58
N LYS A 31 19.60 10.85 6.30
CA LYS A 31 18.49 10.69 5.35
C LYS A 31 18.40 9.23 4.90
N ALA A 32 17.34 8.55 5.32
CA ALA A 32 17.00 7.24 4.77
C ALA A 32 16.61 7.41 3.29
N ALA A 33 17.24 6.64 2.41
CA ALA A 33 16.96 6.62 0.97
C ALA A 33 17.42 5.29 0.39
N VAL A 34 16.84 4.90 -0.75
CA VAL A 34 17.40 3.81 -1.54
C VAL A 34 18.70 4.29 -2.18
N ARG A 35 19.64 3.37 -2.44
CA ARG A 35 20.88 3.70 -3.17
C ARG A 35 20.53 4.24 -4.55
N ALA A 36 21.30 5.19 -5.06
CA ALA A 36 21.06 5.80 -6.37
C ALA A 36 21.31 4.86 -7.58
N ASP A 37 21.85 3.65 -7.36
CA ASP A 37 22.22 2.70 -8.42
C ASP A 37 21.13 1.66 -8.75
N TYR A 38 19.92 1.82 -8.20
CA TYR A 38 18.76 1.03 -8.63
C TYR A 38 18.15 1.58 -9.92
N SER A 39 17.46 0.72 -10.67
CA SER A 39 16.70 1.10 -11.85
C SER A 39 15.34 1.63 -11.41
N SER A 40 15.14 2.94 -11.48
CA SER A 40 13.86 3.57 -11.13
C SER A 40 12.95 3.74 -12.35
N SER A 41 11.64 3.64 -12.14
CA SER A 41 10.63 3.94 -13.16
C SER A 41 9.36 4.48 -12.52
N ALA A 42 8.71 5.45 -13.17
CA ALA A 42 7.36 5.91 -12.81
C ALA A 42 6.26 4.99 -13.36
N ASN A 43 6.60 4.11 -14.31
CA ASN A 43 5.71 3.08 -14.83
C ASN A 43 6.00 1.75 -14.15
N ASP A 44 5.06 1.28 -13.34
CA ASP A 44 5.18 0.05 -12.56
C ASP A 44 5.38 -1.21 -13.43
N ASN A 45 4.86 -1.23 -14.67
CA ASN A 45 5.08 -2.36 -15.57
C ASN A 45 6.56 -2.49 -15.98
N LEU A 46 7.27 -1.37 -16.16
CA LEU A 46 8.72 -1.41 -16.43
C LEU A 46 9.52 -1.88 -15.22
N ILE A 47 9.01 -1.65 -14.00
CA ILE A 47 9.61 -2.20 -12.77
C ILE A 47 9.48 -3.72 -12.79
N VAL A 48 8.28 -4.22 -13.11
CA VAL A 48 8.03 -5.66 -13.23
C VAL A 48 8.90 -6.30 -14.31
N GLU A 49 8.96 -5.72 -15.52
CA GLU A 49 9.85 -6.19 -16.58
C GLU A 49 11.32 -6.22 -16.13
N GLY A 50 11.77 -5.21 -15.37
CA GLY A 50 13.11 -5.18 -14.80
C GLY A 50 13.37 -6.27 -13.74
N ILE A 51 12.35 -6.64 -12.96
CA ILE A 51 12.41 -7.76 -12.01
C ILE A 51 12.45 -9.10 -12.77
N GLU A 52 11.63 -9.26 -13.80
CA GLU A 52 11.54 -10.48 -14.61
C GLU A 52 12.77 -10.70 -15.51
N GLY A 53 13.54 -9.66 -15.82
CA GLY A 53 14.66 -9.73 -16.74
C GLY A 53 15.84 -10.61 -16.30
N SER A 54 15.88 -11.07 -15.04
CA SER A 54 16.93 -11.99 -14.54
C SER A 54 16.53 -12.71 -13.26
N ASP A 55 16.92 -13.98 -13.13
CA ASP A 55 16.72 -14.78 -11.89
C ASP A 55 17.42 -14.18 -10.64
N ALA A 56 18.42 -13.32 -10.85
CA ALA A 56 19.13 -12.63 -9.77
C ALA A 56 18.63 -11.18 -9.56
N SER A 57 17.54 -10.78 -10.22
CA SER A 57 16.93 -9.48 -9.99
C SER A 57 16.11 -9.45 -8.70
N LEU A 58 16.00 -8.24 -8.14
CA LEU A 58 15.19 -7.92 -6.98
C LEU A 58 14.43 -6.63 -7.28
N GLY A 59 13.29 -6.43 -6.67
CA GLY A 59 12.62 -5.14 -6.73
C GLY A 59 11.47 -5.04 -5.77
N TRP A 60 10.82 -3.88 -5.79
CA TRP A 60 9.60 -3.63 -5.05
C TRP A 60 8.60 -2.86 -5.91
N VAL A 61 7.34 -3.25 -5.84
CA VAL A 61 6.24 -2.68 -6.62
C VAL A 61 4.94 -2.82 -5.83
N GLY A 62 3.89 -2.10 -6.22
CA GLY A 62 2.56 -2.26 -5.62
C GLY A 62 2.01 -3.68 -5.77
N TYR A 63 1.27 -4.16 -4.77
CA TYR A 63 0.78 -5.54 -4.69
C TYR A 63 0.01 -6.00 -5.95
N ALA A 64 -0.81 -5.12 -6.53
CA ALA A 64 -1.58 -5.42 -7.75
C ALA A 64 -0.70 -5.87 -8.93
N PHE A 65 0.45 -5.21 -9.11
CA PHE A 65 1.40 -5.54 -10.18
C PHE A 65 2.11 -6.86 -9.92
N TYR A 66 2.37 -7.19 -8.66
CA TYR A 66 2.86 -8.53 -8.32
C TYR A 66 1.83 -9.61 -8.62
N VAL A 67 0.57 -9.41 -8.21
CA VAL A 67 -0.49 -10.41 -8.41
C VAL A 67 -0.73 -10.69 -9.89
N ALA A 68 -0.70 -9.64 -10.73
CA ALA A 68 -0.84 -9.78 -12.18
C ALA A 68 0.25 -10.69 -12.80
N GLU A 69 1.45 -10.72 -12.18
CA GLU A 69 2.62 -11.42 -12.70
C GLU A 69 3.17 -12.49 -11.74
N ALA A 70 2.34 -13.00 -10.83
CA ALA A 70 2.75 -13.92 -9.77
C ALA A 70 3.24 -15.30 -10.28
N ALA A 71 2.95 -15.63 -11.55
CA ALA A 71 3.49 -16.82 -12.21
C ALA A 71 4.98 -16.67 -12.59
N ARG A 72 5.47 -15.44 -12.71
CA ARG A 72 6.82 -15.09 -13.18
C ARG A 72 7.66 -14.43 -12.09
N MET A 73 7.03 -13.93 -11.03
CA MET A 73 7.70 -13.32 -9.90
C MET A 73 7.47 -14.10 -8.61
N LYS A 74 8.46 -14.03 -7.71
CA LYS A 74 8.37 -14.63 -6.37
C LYS A 74 8.32 -13.54 -5.31
N ALA A 75 7.24 -13.51 -4.51
CA ALA A 75 7.19 -12.66 -3.33
C ALA A 75 8.17 -13.14 -2.25
N ILE A 76 8.77 -12.18 -1.55
CA ILE A 76 9.64 -12.42 -0.39
C ILE A 76 8.80 -12.21 0.87
N ALA A 77 8.79 -13.21 1.75
CA ALA A 77 8.14 -13.10 3.05
C ALA A 77 8.93 -12.15 3.95
N ILE A 78 8.22 -11.29 4.68
CA ILE A 78 8.82 -10.27 5.56
C ILE A 78 8.53 -10.64 7.01
N ALA A 79 9.56 -10.56 7.86
CA ALA A 79 9.42 -10.80 9.28
C ALA A 79 8.54 -9.73 9.94
N ASN A 80 7.50 -10.16 10.65
CA ASN A 80 6.70 -9.28 11.50
C ASN A 80 7.40 -8.96 12.82
N LYS A 81 6.73 -8.21 13.70
CA LYS A 81 7.31 -7.78 14.99
C LYS A 81 7.62 -8.95 15.91
N GLU A 82 6.93 -10.07 15.72
CA GLU A 82 7.10 -11.33 16.45
C GLU A 82 8.18 -12.23 15.82
N GLY A 83 8.78 -11.80 14.70
CA GLY A 83 9.83 -12.54 13.98
C GLY A 83 9.32 -13.63 13.03
N ALA A 84 8.00 -13.76 12.86
CA ALA A 84 7.41 -14.69 11.90
C ALA A 84 7.44 -14.08 10.48
N CYS A 85 7.94 -14.83 9.50
CA CYS A 85 7.95 -14.40 8.10
C CYS A 85 6.55 -14.56 7.49
N VAL A 86 5.95 -13.44 7.07
CA VAL A 86 4.60 -13.38 6.50
C VAL A 86 4.68 -13.05 5.02
N LEU A 87 3.95 -13.80 4.18
CA LEU A 87 3.82 -13.53 2.75
C LEU A 87 2.71 -12.50 2.49
N PRO A 88 2.80 -11.70 1.41
CA PRO A 88 1.72 -10.80 1.03
C PRO A 88 0.57 -11.59 0.37
N THR A 89 -0.52 -11.77 1.10
CA THR A 89 -1.81 -12.28 0.61
C THR A 89 -2.92 -11.25 0.88
N PRO A 90 -4.07 -11.32 0.19
CA PRO A 90 -5.18 -10.42 0.49
C PRO A 90 -5.58 -10.44 1.97
N GLU A 91 -5.56 -11.61 2.60
CA GLU A 91 -5.91 -11.77 4.02
C GLU A 91 -4.90 -11.08 4.92
N THR A 92 -3.61 -11.40 4.76
CA THR A 92 -2.53 -10.83 5.58
C THR A 92 -2.35 -9.31 5.38
N ILE A 93 -2.72 -8.80 4.21
CA ILE A 93 -2.72 -7.37 3.93
C ILE A 93 -3.94 -6.70 4.58
N ALA A 94 -5.13 -7.31 4.45
CA ALA A 94 -6.37 -6.76 4.99
C ALA A 94 -6.38 -6.69 6.53
N ASP A 95 -5.82 -7.70 7.20
CA ASP A 95 -5.74 -7.75 8.66
C ASP A 95 -4.50 -7.05 9.24
N GLY A 96 -3.57 -6.61 8.38
CA GLY A 96 -2.36 -5.89 8.76
C GLY A 96 -1.24 -6.77 9.32
N SER A 97 -1.35 -8.10 9.25
CA SER A 97 -0.30 -9.03 9.69
C SER A 97 0.90 -9.05 8.75
N TYR A 98 0.73 -8.73 7.46
CA TYR A 98 1.84 -8.49 6.54
C TYR A 98 2.50 -7.14 6.86
N PRO A 99 3.79 -7.10 7.25
CA PRO A 99 4.41 -5.91 7.85
C PRO A 99 4.49 -4.69 6.92
N PHE A 100 4.42 -4.90 5.61
CA PHE A 100 4.53 -3.83 4.60
C PHE A 100 3.16 -3.39 4.07
N SER A 101 2.10 -3.71 4.80
CA SER A 101 0.74 -3.25 4.51
C SER A 101 0.53 -1.81 4.97
N ARG A 102 -0.22 -1.03 4.20
CA ARG A 102 -0.64 0.32 4.59
C ARG A 102 -2.13 0.52 4.31
N THR A 103 -2.85 1.02 5.29
CA THR A 103 -4.24 1.43 5.11
C THR A 103 -4.29 2.74 4.34
N LEU A 104 -5.18 2.81 3.33
CA LEU A 104 -5.46 4.05 2.61
C LEU A 104 -6.59 4.80 3.32
N TYR A 105 -6.36 6.09 3.56
CA TYR A 105 -7.31 6.96 4.24
C TYR A 105 -7.81 8.06 3.31
N ILE A 106 -9.10 8.39 3.43
CA ILE A 106 -9.65 9.64 2.95
C ILE A 106 -9.84 10.59 4.14
N TYR A 107 -9.44 11.84 3.98
CA TYR A 107 -9.56 12.86 5.02
C TYR A 107 -10.69 13.82 4.66
N VAL A 108 -11.80 13.72 5.38
CA VAL A 108 -13.02 14.49 5.09
C VAL A 108 -13.14 15.65 6.08
N ASN A 109 -13.19 16.88 5.55
CA ASN A 109 -13.47 18.05 6.37
C ASN A 109 -14.96 18.09 6.75
N LYS A 110 -15.27 17.92 8.05
CA LYS A 110 -16.64 17.89 8.58
C LYS A 110 -17.46 19.14 8.25
N ALA A 111 -16.87 20.32 8.37
CA ALA A 111 -17.57 21.58 8.07
C ALA A 111 -17.93 21.69 6.58
N LYS A 112 -17.05 21.23 5.69
CA LYS A 112 -17.33 21.19 4.24
C LYS A 112 -18.37 20.13 3.88
N ALA A 113 -18.35 18.97 4.55
CA ALA A 113 -19.39 17.96 4.39
C ALA A 113 -20.78 18.44 4.84
N ALA A 114 -20.85 19.23 5.91
CA ALA A 114 -22.10 19.84 6.37
C ALA A 114 -22.60 20.95 5.43
N ALA A 115 -21.69 21.76 4.90
CA ALA A 115 -22.05 22.88 4.01
C ALA A 115 -22.35 22.46 2.56
N ASN A 116 -21.84 21.32 2.10
CA ASN A 116 -22.03 20.82 0.74
C ASN A 116 -22.50 19.36 0.75
N PRO A 117 -23.78 19.08 0.42
CA PRO A 117 -24.33 17.73 0.44
C PRO A 117 -23.64 16.79 -0.56
N ALA A 118 -23.00 17.30 -1.61
CA ALA A 118 -22.25 16.46 -2.55
C ALA A 118 -21.03 15.80 -1.91
N VAL A 119 -20.37 16.47 -0.95
CA VAL A 119 -19.24 15.89 -0.22
C VAL A 119 -19.73 14.74 0.65
N ALA A 120 -20.85 14.93 1.36
CA ALA A 120 -21.41 13.88 2.18
C ALA A 120 -21.89 12.69 1.33
N GLY A 121 -22.62 12.97 0.25
CA GLY A 121 -23.11 11.94 -0.67
C GLY A 121 -22.00 11.15 -1.36
N TYR A 122 -20.86 11.77 -1.68
CA TYR A 122 -19.70 11.05 -2.19
C TYR A 122 -19.13 10.06 -1.16
N VAL A 123 -18.99 10.48 0.10
CA VAL A 123 -18.47 9.59 1.15
C VAL A 123 -19.48 8.48 1.49
N ASP A 124 -20.78 8.79 1.45
CA ASP A 124 -21.84 7.78 1.58
C ASP A 124 -21.75 6.73 0.46
N LEU A 125 -21.52 7.15 -0.79
CA LEU A 125 -21.27 6.25 -1.91
C LEU A 125 -19.98 5.44 -1.73
N TYR A 126 -18.88 6.10 -1.33
CA TYR A 126 -17.58 5.48 -1.10
C TYR A 126 -17.65 4.34 -0.08
N LEU A 127 -18.44 4.51 0.99
CA LEU A 127 -18.64 3.52 2.05
C LEU A 127 -19.82 2.57 1.80
N SER A 128 -20.57 2.74 0.72
CA SER A 128 -21.69 1.87 0.36
C SER A 128 -21.21 0.50 -0.13
N THR A 129 -22.12 -0.48 -0.17
CA THR A 129 -21.85 -1.79 -0.78
C THR A 129 -21.35 -1.66 -2.22
N GLN A 130 -21.88 -0.71 -2.99
CA GLN A 130 -21.44 -0.46 -4.35
C GLN A 130 -20.02 0.10 -4.40
N GLY A 131 -19.70 1.12 -3.61
CA GLY A 131 -18.36 1.71 -3.58
C GLY A 131 -17.30 0.73 -3.10
N LEU A 132 -17.62 -0.07 -2.07
CA LEU A 132 -16.72 -1.09 -1.53
C LEU A 132 -16.48 -2.25 -2.51
N ALA A 133 -17.44 -2.55 -3.40
CA ALA A 133 -17.26 -3.59 -4.42
C ALA A 133 -16.23 -3.21 -5.50
N GLU A 134 -15.95 -1.91 -5.69
CA GLU A 134 -14.97 -1.42 -6.67
C GLU A 134 -13.51 -1.54 -6.18
N VAL A 135 -13.28 -1.69 -4.87
CA VAL A 135 -11.94 -1.80 -4.28
C VAL A 135 -11.09 -2.92 -4.91
N PRO A 136 -11.56 -4.18 -4.98
CA PRO A 136 -10.80 -5.24 -5.64
C PRO A 136 -10.72 -5.05 -7.16
N ALA A 137 -11.74 -4.46 -7.79
CA ALA A 137 -11.73 -4.18 -9.24
C ALA A 137 -10.62 -3.18 -9.61
N ALA A 138 -10.31 -2.25 -8.71
CA ALA A 138 -9.20 -1.30 -8.84
C ALA A 138 -7.84 -1.89 -8.43
N GLY A 139 -7.75 -3.17 -8.08
CA GLY A 139 -6.51 -3.84 -7.69
C GLY A 139 -6.08 -3.63 -6.23
N TYR A 140 -6.96 -3.09 -5.38
CA TYR A 140 -6.69 -2.93 -3.96
C TYR A 140 -7.25 -4.10 -3.14
N VAL A 141 -6.69 -4.28 -1.94
CA VAL A 141 -7.18 -5.27 -0.98
C VAL A 141 -8.33 -4.69 -0.17
N SER A 142 -9.46 -5.39 -0.16
CA SER A 142 -10.63 -5.02 0.65
C SER A 142 -10.29 -5.06 2.14
N LEU A 143 -10.80 -4.06 2.87
CA LEU A 143 -10.73 -4.05 4.33
C LEU A 143 -11.53 -5.22 4.94
N THR A 144 -11.16 -5.64 6.14
CA THR A 144 -11.95 -6.58 6.94
C THR A 144 -13.34 -5.99 7.26
N ALA A 145 -14.32 -6.87 7.53
CA ALA A 145 -15.67 -6.44 7.91
C ALA A 145 -15.66 -5.47 9.11
N ASP A 146 -14.80 -5.73 10.10
CA ASP A 146 -14.65 -4.87 11.28
C ASP A 146 -14.10 -3.48 10.92
N ASN A 147 -13.10 -3.42 10.02
CA ASN A 147 -12.53 -2.15 9.56
C ASN A 147 -13.51 -1.35 8.68
N ILE A 148 -14.31 -2.03 7.86
CA ILE A 148 -15.41 -1.40 7.10
C ILE A 148 -16.43 -0.82 8.08
N LYS A 149 -16.86 -1.61 9.05
CA LYS A 149 -17.82 -1.17 10.07
C LYS A 149 -17.30 0.04 10.84
N ALA A 150 -16.04 0.00 11.30
CA ALA A 150 -15.41 1.12 12.00
C ALA A 150 -15.39 2.39 11.13
N SER A 151 -15.14 2.26 9.83
CA SER A 151 -15.14 3.39 8.89
C SER A 151 -16.54 3.98 8.71
N ILE A 152 -17.58 3.13 8.60
CA ILE A 152 -18.98 3.55 8.53
C ILE A 152 -19.42 4.24 9.82
N ASP A 153 -19.10 3.65 10.97
CA ASP A 153 -19.45 4.20 12.29
C ASP A 153 -18.79 5.59 12.49
N ALA A 154 -17.50 5.71 12.14
CA ALA A 154 -16.76 6.98 12.21
C ALA A 154 -17.38 8.06 11.31
N TRP A 155 -17.83 7.69 10.12
CA TRP A 155 -18.51 8.61 9.21
C TRP A 155 -19.92 8.99 9.66
N ALA A 156 -20.67 8.05 10.26
CA ALA A 156 -21.98 8.31 10.85
C ALA A 156 -21.88 9.28 12.04
N ALA A 157 -20.82 9.17 12.85
CA ALA A 157 -20.55 10.06 13.98
C ALA A 157 -20.05 11.47 13.58
N ARG A 158 -19.97 11.80 12.28
CA ARG A 158 -19.43 13.10 11.81
C ARG A 158 -20.21 14.32 12.30
N THR A 159 -21.50 14.15 12.57
CA THR A 159 -22.44 15.21 12.97
C THR A 159 -22.69 15.25 14.49
N ALA A 160 -22.10 14.33 15.24
CA ALA A 160 -22.15 14.31 16.70
C ALA A 160 -21.20 15.36 17.30
#